data_AF-A0LYL3-F1
#
_entry.id   AF-A0LYL3-F1
#
_cell.length_a   1.000
_cell.length_b   1.000
_cell.length_c   1.000
_cell.angle_alpha   90.00
_cell.angle_beta   90.00
_cell.angle_gamma   90.00
#
_symmetry.space_group_name_H-M   'P 1'
#
loop_
_entity.id
_entity.type
_entity.pdbx_description
1 polymer ?
#
loop_
_entity_poly.entity_id
_entity_poly.type
_entity_poly.pdbx_seq_one_letter_code
_entity_poly.pdbx_strand_id
1 'polypeptide(L)'
;MRLLMKLAFRTKLTFLFYRKLIISSFGLSVLLSLLRYPIEAILCIKIFLIGLIFMYYQFIESKDQLLFYKNFGLTPVAIFGYCLFFDFLLNIIIFKISKLVL
;
A
#
# COMPACT_ATOMS: atom_id res chain seq x y z
N MET A 1 12.82 13.75 20.86
CA MET A 1 12.08 12.56 21.33
C MET A 1 10.58 12.59 21.00
N ARG A 2 9.81 13.66 21.33
CA ARG A 2 8.35 13.74 21.03
C ARG A 2 7.96 13.64 19.54
N LEU A 3 8.80 14.16 18.63
CA LEU A 3 8.56 14.09 17.18
C LEU A 3 8.66 12.65 16.64
N LEU A 4 9.69 11.91 17.04
CA LEU A 4 9.87 10.51 16.65
C LEU A 4 8.72 9.63 17.13
N MET A 5 8.22 9.88 18.35
CA MET A 5 7.10 9.13 18.91
C MET A 5 5.80 9.38 18.14
N LYS A 6 5.53 10.63 17.75
CA LYS A 6 4.42 10.98 16.86
C LYS A 6 4.55 10.33 15.48
N LEU A 7 5.76 10.30 14.93
CA LEU A 7 6.03 9.67 13.64
C LEU A 7 5.77 8.16 13.69
N ALA A 8 6.31 7.48 14.72
CA ALA A 8 6.13 6.04 14.92
C ALA A 8 4.66 5.65 15.14
N PHE A 9 3.90 6.49 15.84
CA PHE A 9 2.47 6.28 16.03
C PHE A 9 1.70 6.44 14.72
N ARG A 10 2.03 7.47 13.93
CA ARG A 10 1.45 7.68 12.60
C ARG A 10 1.73 6.50 11.67
N THR A 11 2.98 6.04 11.59
CA THR A 11 3.33 4.88 10.75
C THR A 11 2.62 3.62 11.19
N LYS A 12 2.43 3.40 12.50
CA LYS A 12 1.68 2.24 13.02
C LYS A 12 0.21 2.28 12.60
N LEU A 13 -0.41 3.46 12.64
CA LEU A 13 -1.77 3.69 12.15
C LEU A 13 -1.87 3.45 10.64
N THR A 14 -0.93 3.98 9.86
CA THR A 14 -0.90 3.76 8.41
C THR A 14 -0.69 2.29 8.07
N PHE A 15 0.12 1.58 8.87
CA PHE A 15 0.34 0.14 8.70
C PHE A 15 -0.92 -0.68 8.96
N LEU A 16 -1.75 -0.32 9.94
CA LEU A 16 -3.03 -0.99 10.18
C LEU A 16 -3.99 -0.87 9.00
N PHE A 17 -4.05 0.31 8.38
CA PHE A 17 -4.80 0.52 7.14
C PHE A 17 -4.20 -0.29 5.98
N TYR A 18 -2.89 -0.16 5.79
CA TYR A 18 -2.16 -0.78 4.69
C TYR A 18 -2.10 -2.31 4.80
N ARG A 19 -2.15 -2.89 6.00
CA ARG A 19 -2.08 -4.35 6.21
C ARG A 19 -3.07 -5.13 5.35
N LYS A 20 -4.30 -4.64 5.20
CA LYS A 20 -5.31 -5.31 4.35
C LYS A 20 -4.93 -5.25 2.87
N LEU A 21 -4.34 -4.14 2.44
CA LEU A 21 -3.87 -3.92 1.07
C LEU A 21 -2.56 -4.67 0.78
N ILE A 22 -1.65 -4.80 1.76
CA ILE A 22 -0.42 -5.59 1.65
C ILE A 22 -0.75 -7.02 1.27
N ILE A 23 -1.69 -7.65 1.98
CA ILE A 23 -1.94 -9.08 1.81
C ILE A 23 -2.49 -9.36 0.42
N SER A 24 -3.45 -8.55 -0.04
CA SER A 24 -4.00 -8.67 -1.39
C SER A 24 -2.96 -8.33 -2.46
N SER A 25 -2.16 -7.28 -2.24
CA SER A 25 -1.08 -6.87 -3.15
C SER A 25 0.02 -7.92 -3.26
N PHE A 26 0.44 -8.52 -2.14
CA PHE A 26 1.42 -9.60 -2.07
C PHE A 26 0.91 -10.83 -2.83
N GLY A 27 -0.34 -11.26 -2.56
CA GLY A 27 -0.96 -12.37 -3.26
C GLY A 27 -1.00 -12.15 -4.78
N LEU A 28 -1.42 -10.96 -5.23
CA LEU A 28 -1.39 -10.57 -6.65
C LEU A 28 0.01 -10.63 -7.25
N SER A 29 1.02 -10.14 -6.52
CA SER A 29 2.41 -10.13 -7.00
C SER A 29 2.93 -11.54 -7.21
N VAL A 30 2.72 -12.41 -6.23
CA VAL A 30 3.16 -13.81 -6.30
C VAL A 30 2.46 -14.52 -7.45
N LEU A 31 1.14 -14.34 -7.59
CA LEU A 31 0.34 -14.99 -8.63
C LEU A 31 0.78 -14.54 -10.04
N LEU A 32 0.97 -13.23 -10.25
CA LEU A 32 1.46 -12.69 -11.52
C LEU A 32 2.92 -13.09 -11.81
N SER A 33 3.75 -13.17 -10.78
CA SER A 33 5.14 -13.63 -10.90
C SER A 33 5.22 -15.11 -11.29
N LEU A 34 4.34 -15.97 -10.75
CA LEU A 34 4.22 -17.37 -11.14
C LEU A 34 3.80 -17.51 -12.62
N LEU A 35 2.96 -16.59 -13.10
CA LEU A 35 2.56 -16.51 -14.51
C LEU A 35 3.64 -15.87 -15.42
N ARG A 36 4.82 -15.54 -14.86
CA ARG A 36 5.96 -14.92 -15.57
C ARG A 36 5.62 -13.58 -16.24
N TYR A 37 4.68 -12.83 -15.67
CA TYR A 37 4.42 -11.47 -16.15
C TYR A 37 5.64 -10.56 -15.89
N PRO A 38 5.92 -9.62 -16.82
CA PRO A 38 6.97 -8.63 -16.62
C PRO A 38 6.63 -7.72 -15.43
N ILE A 39 7.65 -7.27 -14.70
CA ILE A 39 7.47 -6.50 -13.47
C ILE A 39 6.76 -5.16 -13.73
N GLU A 40 6.98 -4.58 -14.90
CA GLU A 40 6.34 -3.37 -15.38
C GLU A 40 4.81 -3.54 -15.43
N ALA A 41 4.35 -4.70 -15.91
CA ALA A 41 2.92 -5.02 -15.96
C ALA A 41 2.34 -5.19 -14.56
N ILE A 42 3.04 -5.88 -13.66
CA ILE A 42 2.64 -6.07 -12.26
C ILE A 42 2.50 -4.72 -11.56
N LEU A 43 3.50 -3.84 -11.71
CA LEU A 43 3.48 -2.50 -11.15
C LEU A 43 2.36 -1.64 -11.74
N CYS A 44 2.12 -1.71 -13.05
CA CYS A 44 1.07 -0.94 -13.70
C CYS A 44 -0.33 -1.34 -13.22
N ILE A 45 -0.61 -2.65 -13.10
CA ILE A 45 -1.87 -3.17 -12.56
C ILE A 45 -2.07 -2.70 -11.11
N LYS A 46 -1.01 -2.73 -10.31
CA LYS A 46 -1.06 -2.28 -8.91
C LYS A 46 -1.32 -0.79 -8.77
N ILE A 47 -0.64 0.04 -9.55
CA ILE A 47 -0.87 1.49 -9.56
C ILE A 47 -2.33 1.77 -9.92
N PHE A 48 -2.86 1.07 -10.94
CA PHE A 48 -4.26 1.18 -11.33
C PHE A 48 -5.23 0.77 -10.21
N LEU A 49 -4.99 -0.38 -9.56
CA LEU A 49 -5.79 -0.84 -8.41
C LEU A 49 -5.74 0.16 -7.25
N ILE A 50 -4.56 0.67 -6.90
CA ILE A 50 -4.41 1.66 -5.81
C ILE A 50 -5.13 2.95 -6.19
N GLY A 51 -5.05 3.39 -7.44
CA GLY A 51 -5.79 4.54 -7.95
C GLY A 51 -7.31 4.36 -7.86
N LEU A 52 -7.84 3.18 -8.21
CA LEU A 52 -9.25 2.85 -8.04
C LEU A 52 -9.67 2.86 -6.57
N ILE A 53 -8.84 2.31 -5.68
CA ILE A 53 -9.08 2.33 -4.24
C ILE A 53 -9.06 3.77 -3.73
N PHE A 54 -8.14 4.60 -4.19
CA PHE A 54 -8.09 6.03 -3.87
C PHE A 54 -9.38 6.75 -4.28
N MET A 55 -9.83 6.57 -5.53
CA MET A 55 -11.09 7.15 -5.98
C MET A 55 -12.28 6.62 -5.17
N TYR A 56 -12.36 5.31 -4.94
CA TYR A 56 -13.42 4.71 -4.12
C TYR A 56 -13.49 5.33 -2.72
N TYR A 57 -12.35 5.56 -2.08
CA TYR A 57 -12.29 6.19 -0.76
C TYR A 57 -12.55 7.70 -0.78
N GLN A 58 -12.25 8.39 -1.89
CA GLN A 58 -12.58 9.81 -2.07
C GLN A 58 -14.08 10.01 -2.30
N PHE A 59 -14.72 9.12 -3.05
CA PHE A 59 -16.18 9.18 -3.28
C PHE A 59 -16.99 8.71 -2.07
N ILE A 60 -16.42 7.84 -1.23
CA ILE A 60 -17.04 7.37 0.02
C ILE A 60 -16.42 8.15 1.18
N GLU A 61 -16.61 9.47 1.15
CA GLU A 61 -16.14 10.42 2.17
C GLU A 61 -16.77 10.19 3.56
N SER A 62 -17.71 9.25 3.67
CA SER A 62 -18.55 9.00 4.84
C SER A 62 -18.19 7.74 5.65
N LYS A 63 -17.11 7.02 5.31
CA LYS A 63 -16.66 5.91 6.17
C LYS A 63 -15.83 6.43 7.35
N ASP A 64 -16.31 6.18 8.57
CA ASP A 64 -15.70 6.53 9.87
C ASP A 64 -14.19 6.26 9.95
N GLN A 65 -13.71 5.26 9.21
CA GLN A 65 -12.30 4.91 9.15
C GLN A 65 -11.42 6.03 8.59
N LEU A 66 -11.83 6.77 7.55
CA LEU A 66 -11.03 7.89 7.04
C LEU A 66 -11.11 9.12 7.93
N LEU A 67 -12.28 9.37 8.54
CA LEU A 67 -12.44 10.42 9.54
C LEU A 67 -11.53 10.17 10.75
N PHE A 68 -11.40 8.92 11.19
CA PHE A 68 -10.46 8.54 12.24
C PHE A 68 -9.02 8.93 11.88
N TYR A 69 -8.51 8.58 10.69
CA TYR A 69 -7.15 8.99 10.29
C TYR A 69 -7.00 10.50 10.10
N LYS A 70 -8.04 11.18 9.60
CA LYS A 70 -8.09 12.64 9.46
C LYS A 70 -7.99 13.34 10.82
N ASN A 71 -8.62 12.79 11.87
CA ASN A 71 -8.55 13.29 13.25
C ASN A 71 -7.13 13.18 13.85
N PHE A 72 -6.29 12.27 13.36
CA PHE A 72 -4.86 12.20 13.73
C PHE A 72 -3.95 13.10 12.88
N GLY A 73 -4.53 13.89 11.97
CA GLY A 73 -3.81 14.78 11.06
C GLY A 73 -3.06 14.04 9.95
N LEU A 74 -3.56 12.87 9.55
CA LEU A 74 -3.10 12.14 8.37
C LEU A 74 -4.06 12.43 7.23
N THR A 75 -3.54 13.06 6.17
CA THR A 75 -4.32 13.26 4.95
C THR A 75 -4.49 11.93 4.21
N PRO A 76 -5.61 11.73 3.49
CA PRO A 76 -5.80 10.54 2.67
C PRO A 76 -4.62 10.34 1.71
N VAL A 77 -4.19 11.42 1.05
CA VAL A 77 -3.04 11.42 0.14
C VAL A 77 -1.77 10.89 0.82
N ALA A 78 -1.49 11.27 2.07
CA ALA A 78 -0.32 10.76 2.78
C ALA A 78 -0.44 9.25 3.06
N ILE A 79 -1.62 8.76 3.47
CA ILE A 79 -1.87 7.33 3.73
C ILE A 79 -1.64 6.51 2.46
N PHE A 80 -2.15 6.99 1.32
CA PHE A 80 -1.96 6.34 0.04
C PHE A 80 -0.51 6.41 -0.47
N GLY A 81 0.17 7.54 -0.26
CA GLY A 81 1.59 7.67 -0.57
C GLY A 81 2.45 6.68 0.21
N TYR A 82 2.19 6.51 1.51
CA TYR A 82 2.86 5.49 2.32
C TYR A 82 2.54 4.08 1.82
N CYS A 83 1.28 3.78 1.46
CA CYS A 83 0.92 2.48 0.89
C CYS A 83 1.72 2.17 -0.37
N LEU A 84 1.78 3.10 -1.33
CA LEU A 84 2.57 2.95 -2.56
C LEU A 84 4.05 2.72 -2.28
N PHE A 85 4.62 3.49 -1.36
CA PHE A 85 6.03 3.39 -1.00
C PHE A 85 6.37 2.01 -0.42
N PHE A 86 5.59 1.51 0.54
CA PHE A 86 5.81 0.19 1.11
C PHE A 86 5.53 -0.93 0.10
N ASP A 87 4.55 -0.76 -0.79
CA ASP A 87 4.24 -1.75 -1.82
C ASP A 87 5.37 -1.90 -2.83
N PHE A 88 5.98 -0.77 -3.20
CA PHE A 88 7.15 -0.73 -4.05
C PHE A 88 8.35 -1.46 -3.42
N LEU A 89 8.62 -1.21 -2.14
CA LEU A 89 9.66 -1.93 -1.40
C LEU A 89 9.41 -3.44 -1.36
N LEU A 90 8.16 -3.85 -1.12
CA LEU A 90 7.76 -5.26 -1.13
C LEU A 90 7.98 -5.90 -2.51
N ASN A 91 7.58 -5.22 -3.59
CA ASN A 91 7.80 -5.71 -4.95
C ASN A 91 9.28 -5.92 -5.29
N ILE A 92 10.16 -5.01 -4.85
CA ILE A 92 11.61 -5.18 -5.03
C ILE A 92 12.09 -6.48 -4.38
N ILE A 93 11.64 -6.77 -3.16
CA ILE A 93 12.01 -7.98 -2.43
C ILE A 93 11.48 -9.23 -3.14
N ILE A 94 10.19 -9.24 -3.50
CA ILE A 94 9.54 -10.36 -4.20
C ILE A 94 10.22 -10.64 -5.53
N PHE A 95 10.57 -9.61 -6.29
CA PHE A 95 11.24 -9.78 -7.58
C PHE A 95 12.64 -10.37 -7.43
N LYS A 96 13.43 -9.89 -6.47
CA LYS A 96 14.74 -10.47 -6.18
C LYS A 96 14.64 -11.95 -5.80
N ILE A 97 13.64 -12.32 -5.01
CA ILE A 97 13.40 -13.72 -4.64
C ILE A 97 12.93 -14.53 -5.85
N SER A 98 11.99 -14.02 -6.65
CA SER A 98 11.48 -14.72 -7.82
C SER A 98 12.55 -14.98 -8.86
N LYS A 99 13.52 -14.07 -9.03
CA LYS A 99 14.68 -14.26 -9.93
C LYS A 99 15.72 -15.23 -9.36
N LEU A 100 15.73 -15.46 -8.05
CA LEU A 100 16.63 -16.42 -7.41
C LEU A 100 16.07 -17.85 -7.49
N VAL A 101 14.74 -17.99 -7.49
CA VAL A 101 14.03 -19.28 -7.43
C VAL A 101 13.72 -19.85 -8.82
N LEU A 102 13.61 -19.01 -9.86
CA LEU A 102 13.43 -19.38 -11.27
C LEU A 102 14.72 -19.26 -12.07
#